data_AF-A0A5J5HT61-F1
#
_entry.id   AF-A0A5J5HT61-F1
#
_cell.length_a   1.000
_cell.length_b   1.000
_cell.length_c   1.000
_cell.angle_alpha   90.00
_cell.angle_beta   90.00
_cell.angle_gamma   90.00
#
_symmetry.space_group_name_H-M   'P 1'
#
loop_
_entity.id
_entity.type
_entity.pdbx_description
1 polymer ?
#
loop_
_entity_poly.entity_id
_entity_poly.type
_entity_poly.pdbx_seq_one_letter_code
_entity_poly.pdbx_strand_id
1 'polypeptide(L)'
;MEKILVFGHKNPDTDTICSAIAYAHLKNAIGLNAEPVRLGEINGETKYALDYFQVSVPRLVEKVAAETSQVILVDHNERQQSADDIDEVRILEVIDHHRIANFQTSDPLYYRAEPVGCTTTILNKLYKEHGVEIPKEIAGLMLSAIISDSLLFKSPTCTEQDIAAAREFAEIAGVDADKYGLEMLKAGADLSDKTVEQLISLDAKGFDMGNYKVMVAQVNAVDTKDVLERKNEIEAALTKTIADQNLDLFLFVVTDILTNDSVGLALGKMTNAVETAFNVKLDNNTAVLKGVVSRKKQIVPVLTDTLKAL
;
A
#
# COMPACT_ATOMS: atom_id res chain seq x y z
N MET A 1 -17.86 19.97 18.07
CA MET A 1 -17.10 20.12 16.81
C MET A 1 -17.70 19.16 15.80
N GLU A 2 -17.75 19.57 14.54
CA GLU A 2 -18.24 18.71 13.45
C GLU A 2 -17.39 17.43 13.38
N LYS A 3 -18.04 16.30 13.08
CA LYS A 3 -17.38 14.99 12.98
C LYS A 3 -16.51 14.96 11.72
N ILE A 4 -15.29 14.46 11.81
CA ILE A 4 -14.37 14.29 10.68
C ILE A 4 -14.05 12.81 10.56
N LEU A 5 -14.17 12.25 9.35
CA LEU A 5 -13.69 10.90 9.09
C LEU A 5 -12.27 10.95 8.53
N VAL A 6 -11.40 10.10 9.07
CA VAL A 6 -10.01 9.92 8.61
C VAL A 6 -9.86 8.52 8.03
N PHE A 7 -9.43 8.41 6.78
CA PHE A 7 -9.28 7.13 6.11
C PHE A 7 -8.21 7.16 5.03
N GLY A 8 -7.62 6.00 4.75
CA GLY A 8 -6.77 5.79 3.59
C GLY A 8 -7.51 5.18 2.41
N HIS A 9 -6.78 4.54 1.50
CA HIS A 9 -7.36 4.08 0.25
C HIS A 9 -8.23 2.82 0.40
N LYS A 10 -9.02 2.52 -0.64
CA LYS A 10 -9.64 1.21 -0.87
C LYS A 10 -8.59 0.11 -0.93
N ASN A 11 -8.98 -1.12 -0.60
CA ASN A 11 -8.06 -2.25 -0.42
C ASN A 11 -6.93 -1.86 0.57
N PRO A 12 -7.30 -1.55 1.82
CA PRO A 12 -6.39 -0.90 2.75
C PRO A 12 -5.21 -1.82 3.09
N ASP A 13 -4.00 -1.25 3.06
CA ASP A 13 -2.81 -1.88 3.61
C ASP A 13 -2.55 -1.41 5.05
N THR A 14 -1.42 -1.82 5.61
CA THR A 14 -1.05 -1.51 6.99
C THR A 14 -0.79 -0.02 7.18
N ASP A 15 -0.19 0.68 6.21
CA ASP A 15 0.00 2.14 6.33
C ASP A 15 -1.34 2.87 6.33
N THR A 16 -2.22 2.59 5.36
CA THR A 16 -3.54 3.20 5.29
C THR A 16 -4.32 3.07 6.62
N ILE A 17 -4.33 1.89 7.25
CA ILE A 17 -5.06 1.66 8.50
C ILE A 17 -4.37 2.34 9.69
N CYS A 18 -3.06 2.13 9.85
CA CYS A 18 -2.31 2.66 10.98
C CYS A 18 -2.20 4.19 10.94
N SER A 19 -2.01 4.78 9.74
CA SER A 19 -2.04 6.23 9.54
C SER A 19 -3.39 6.84 9.86
N ALA A 20 -4.50 6.18 9.48
CA ALA A 20 -5.84 6.68 9.82
C ALA A 20 -6.04 6.73 11.34
N ILE A 21 -5.67 5.65 12.05
CA ILE A 21 -5.75 5.56 13.51
C ILE A 21 -4.87 6.62 14.17
N ALA A 22 -3.59 6.69 13.80
CA ALA A 22 -2.64 7.63 14.38
C ALA A 22 -3.06 9.08 14.12
N TYR A 23 -3.53 9.40 12.91
CA TYR A 23 -3.89 10.78 12.62
C TYR A 23 -5.21 11.20 13.27
N ALA A 24 -6.20 10.32 13.35
CA ALA A 24 -7.40 10.58 14.14
C ALA A 24 -7.08 10.80 15.61
N HIS A 25 -6.16 10.01 16.19
CA HIS A 25 -5.67 10.23 17.55
C HIS A 25 -5.04 11.61 17.71
N LEU A 26 -4.11 12.01 16.84
CA LEU A 26 -3.49 13.33 16.87
C LEU A 26 -4.55 14.45 16.79
N LYS A 27 -5.51 14.35 15.87
CA LYS A 27 -6.59 15.32 15.70
C LYS A 27 -7.45 15.46 16.96
N ASN A 28 -7.79 14.33 17.59
CA ASN A 28 -8.52 14.33 18.87
C ASN A 28 -7.71 14.96 20.01
N ALA A 29 -6.40 14.71 20.07
CA ALA A 29 -5.52 15.30 21.08
C ALA A 29 -5.42 16.84 20.97
N ILE A 30 -5.56 17.38 19.76
CA ILE A 30 -5.61 18.84 19.51
C ILE A 30 -7.04 19.41 19.50
N GLY A 31 -8.01 18.63 19.98
CA GLY A 31 -9.37 19.08 20.25
C GLY A 31 -10.37 18.85 19.13
N LEU A 32 -10.01 18.28 17.98
CA LEU A 32 -10.96 17.98 16.90
C LEU A 32 -11.78 16.71 17.22
N ASN A 33 -12.83 16.45 16.45
CA ASN A 33 -13.68 15.25 16.57
C ASN A 33 -13.46 14.34 15.37
N ALA A 34 -12.40 13.53 15.42
CA ALA A 34 -11.95 12.67 14.32
C ALA A 34 -12.16 11.18 14.64
N GLU A 35 -12.73 10.44 13.68
CA GLU A 35 -12.90 8.98 13.75
C GLU A 35 -12.10 8.31 12.62
N PRO A 36 -11.22 7.33 12.92
CA PRO A 36 -10.58 6.52 11.89
C PRO A 36 -11.56 5.49 11.33
N VAL A 37 -11.68 5.40 10.01
CA VAL A 37 -12.51 4.42 9.30
C VAL A 37 -11.73 3.74 8.18
N ARG A 38 -12.22 2.60 7.68
CA ARG A 38 -11.63 1.86 6.57
C ARG A 38 -12.60 1.71 5.40
N LEU A 39 -12.05 1.64 4.19
CA LEU A 39 -12.81 1.50 2.93
C LEU A 39 -12.80 0.08 2.34
N GLY A 40 -12.32 -0.91 3.10
CA GLY A 40 -12.23 -2.29 2.65
C GLY A 40 -11.79 -3.23 3.75
N GLU A 41 -11.76 -4.52 3.46
CA GLU A 41 -11.30 -5.55 4.39
C GLU A 41 -9.81 -5.40 4.72
N ILE A 42 -9.44 -5.69 5.97
CA ILE A 42 -8.03 -5.66 6.39
C ILE A 42 -7.32 -6.95 5.94
N ASN A 43 -6.03 -6.83 5.63
CA ASN A 43 -5.20 -7.99 5.28
C ASN A 43 -4.61 -8.67 6.54
N GLY A 44 -3.92 -9.81 6.36
CA GLY A 44 -3.34 -10.59 7.46
C GLY A 44 -2.22 -9.85 8.21
N GLU A 45 -1.43 -9.04 7.50
CA GLU A 45 -0.35 -8.22 8.07
C GLU A 45 -0.92 -7.16 9.02
N THR A 46 -1.92 -6.40 8.55
CA THR A 46 -2.57 -5.36 9.34
C THR A 46 -3.32 -5.97 10.53
N LYS A 47 -3.97 -7.11 10.33
CA LYS A 47 -4.61 -7.85 11.43
C LYS A 47 -3.59 -8.24 12.50
N TYR A 48 -2.42 -8.74 12.11
CA TYR A 48 -1.34 -9.06 13.05
C TYR A 48 -0.93 -7.83 13.86
N ALA A 49 -0.72 -6.69 13.20
CA ALA A 49 -0.35 -5.44 13.89
C ALA A 49 -1.42 -4.99 14.90
N LEU A 50 -2.69 -4.97 14.49
CA LEU A 50 -3.81 -4.58 15.36
C LEU A 50 -3.95 -5.52 16.56
N ASP A 51 -3.88 -6.83 16.35
CA ASP A 51 -3.97 -7.83 17.42
C ASP A 51 -2.79 -7.72 18.39
N TYR A 52 -1.56 -7.55 17.87
CA TYR A 52 -0.35 -7.44 18.67
C TYR A 52 -0.38 -6.24 19.62
N PHE A 53 -0.84 -5.09 19.12
CA PHE A 53 -0.95 -3.85 19.89
C PHE A 53 -2.33 -3.64 20.54
N GLN A 54 -3.21 -4.63 20.46
CA GLN A 54 -4.54 -4.63 21.08
C GLN A 54 -5.42 -3.42 20.67
N VAL A 55 -5.29 -2.98 19.42
CA VAL A 55 -6.08 -1.87 18.88
C VAL A 55 -7.26 -2.43 18.07
N SER A 56 -8.46 -1.90 18.30
CA SER A 56 -9.64 -2.36 17.57
C SER A 56 -9.57 -1.97 16.10
N VAL A 57 -10.03 -2.89 15.24
CA VAL A 57 -10.15 -2.64 13.80
C VAL A 57 -11.05 -1.41 13.54
N PRO A 58 -10.61 -0.43 12.72
CA PRO A 58 -11.47 0.68 12.33
C PRO A 58 -12.77 0.21 11.67
N ARG A 59 -13.83 0.98 11.88
CA ARG A 59 -15.15 0.67 11.33
C ARG A 59 -15.11 0.75 9.80
N LEU A 60 -15.73 -0.24 9.15
CA LEU A 60 -15.92 -0.24 7.70
C LEU A 60 -17.00 0.78 7.32
N VAL A 61 -16.74 1.58 6.29
CA VAL A 61 -17.71 2.47 5.67
C VAL A 61 -17.73 2.27 4.16
N GLU A 62 -18.93 2.29 3.58
CA GLU A 62 -19.12 2.28 2.12
C GLU A 62 -19.28 3.70 1.57
N LYS A 63 -19.86 4.59 2.36
CA LYS A 63 -20.14 5.99 2.03
C LYS A 63 -19.80 6.90 3.19
N VAL A 64 -19.24 8.07 2.91
CA VAL A 64 -18.82 9.05 3.91
C VAL A 64 -19.75 10.26 3.99
N ALA A 65 -20.40 10.64 2.89
CA ALA A 65 -21.22 11.85 2.79
C ALA A 65 -22.50 11.78 3.64
N ALA A 66 -22.98 10.57 3.94
CA ALA A 66 -24.12 10.34 4.82
C ALA A 66 -23.81 10.61 6.30
N GLU A 67 -22.52 10.61 6.68
CA GLU A 67 -22.09 10.74 8.08
C GLU A 67 -21.44 12.08 8.41
N THR A 68 -20.80 12.71 7.43
CA THR A 68 -20.09 13.99 7.61
C THR A 68 -20.00 14.76 6.30
N SER A 69 -19.84 16.08 6.40
CA SER A 69 -19.48 16.94 5.27
C SER A 69 -17.96 17.11 5.10
N GLN A 70 -17.14 16.56 5.99
CA GLN A 70 -15.70 16.82 6.09
C GLN A 70 -14.89 15.54 6.31
N VAL A 71 -13.82 15.39 5.53
CA VAL A 71 -12.92 14.23 5.59
C VAL A 71 -11.46 14.63 5.55
N ILE A 72 -10.60 13.73 6.03
CA ILE A 72 -9.15 13.80 5.92
C ILE A 72 -8.66 12.52 5.24
N LEU A 73 -7.80 12.67 4.25
CA LEU A 73 -7.18 11.55 3.54
C LEU A 73 -5.79 11.32 4.09
N VAL A 74 -5.46 10.06 4.33
CA VAL A 74 -4.09 9.62 4.60
C VAL A 74 -3.66 8.62 3.53
N ASP A 75 -2.38 8.61 3.17
CA ASP A 75 -1.78 7.58 2.31
C ASP A 75 -2.39 7.47 0.88
N HIS A 76 -3.21 8.44 0.46
CA HIS A 76 -3.69 8.55 -0.91
C HIS A 76 -4.26 9.92 -1.22
N ASN A 77 -4.42 10.20 -2.51
CA ASN A 77 -5.10 11.38 -3.03
C ASN A 77 -5.96 11.10 -4.28
N GLU A 78 -5.60 10.13 -5.12
CA GLU A 78 -6.31 9.92 -6.38
C GLU A 78 -7.77 9.45 -6.13
N ARG A 79 -8.78 10.16 -6.68
CA ARG A 79 -10.21 9.92 -6.39
C ARG A 79 -10.66 8.46 -6.50
N GLN A 80 -10.18 7.76 -7.53
CA GLN A 80 -10.55 6.37 -7.79
C GLN A 80 -10.05 5.38 -6.73
N GLN A 81 -9.10 5.80 -5.89
CA GLN A 81 -8.61 5.03 -4.75
C GLN A 81 -9.37 5.36 -3.45
N SER A 82 -10.16 6.43 -3.44
CA SER A 82 -10.87 6.94 -2.26
C SER A 82 -12.30 6.39 -2.14
N ALA A 83 -13.08 6.93 -1.20
CA ALA A 83 -14.50 6.60 -1.02
C ALA A 83 -15.30 6.88 -2.31
N ASP A 84 -16.35 6.08 -2.58
CA ASP A 84 -17.15 6.21 -3.81
C ASP A 84 -17.84 7.58 -3.94
N ASP A 85 -18.19 8.19 -2.82
CA ASP A 85 -18.85 9.49 -2.70
C ASP A 85 -17.89 10.60 -2.26
N ILE A 86 -16.58 10.47 -2.55
CA ILE A 86 -15.57 11.47 -2.15
C ILE A 86 -15.84 12.86 -2.75
N ASP A 87 -16.53 12.94 -3.89
CA ASP A 87 -16.93 14.20 -4.53
C ASP A 87 -18.06 14.93 -3.81
N GLU A 88 -18.75 14.26 -2.87
CA GLU A 88 -19.87 14.81 -2.10
C GLU A 88 -19.43 15.42 -0.76
N VAL A 89 -18.15 15.30 -0.39
CA VAL A 89 -17.60 15.79 0.88
C VAL A 89 -16.42 16.75 0.67
N ARG A 90 -16.18 17.60 1.67
CA ARG A 90 -15.02 18.49 1.68
C ARG A 90 -13.79 17.78 2.23
N ILE A 91 -12.75 17.70 1.42
CA ILE A 91 -11.42 17.24 1.84
C ILE A 91 -10.73 18.39 2.58
N LEU A 92 -10.55 18.24 3.89
CA LEU A 92 -9.89 19.25 4.72
C LEU A 92 -8.37 19.14 4.63
N GLU A 93 -7.87 17.91 4.66
CA GLU A 93 -6.44 17.64 4.75
C GLU A 93 -6.06 16.36 3.99
N VAL A 94 -4.84 16.33 3.45
CA VAL A 94 -4.21 15.16 2.83
C VAL A 94 -2.80 14.99 3.38
N ILE A 95 -2.51 13.83 3.98
CA ILE A 95 -1.16 13.43 4.42
C ILE A 95 -0.74 12.21 3.62
N ASP A 96 0.26 12.33 2.74
CA ASP A 96 0.52 11.29 1.73
C ASP A 96 2.01 11.24 1.35
N HIS A 97 2.45 10.11 0.80
CA HIS A 97 3.81 9.93 0.25
C HIS A 97 3.79 9.55 -1.24
N HIS A 98 2.61 9.47 -1.86
CA HIS A 98 2.42 9.15 -3.27
C HIS A 98 2.61 10.34 -4.21
N ARG A 99 2.64 10.05 -5.51
CA ARG A 99 2.45 11.07 -6.55
C ARG A 99 1.05 11.69 -6.42
N ILE A 100 0.91 12.91 -6.93
CA ILE A 100 -0.39 13.59 -7.00
C ILE A 100 -0.98 13.42 -8.40
N ALA A 101 -2.20 12.86 -8.49
CA ALA A 101 -2.94 12.71 -9.73
C ALA A 101 -4.44 12.59 -9.45
N ASN A 102 -5.29 12.96 -10.42
CA ASN A 102 -6.76 12.82 -10.32
C ASN A 102 -7.34 13.38 -9.00
N PHE A 103 -6.76 14.46 -8.47
CA PHE A 103 -7.14 15.12 -7.23
C PHE A 103 -7.42 16.60 -7.47
N GLN A 104 -8.52 17.11 -6.95
CA GLN A 104 -8.90 18.52 -7.05
C GLN A 104 -9.81 18.92 -5.88
N THR A 105 -9.66 20.14 -5.38
CA THR A 105 -10.59 20.75 -4.42
C THR A 105 -11.14 22.08 -4.94
N SER A 106 -12.33 22.48 -4.45
CA SER A 106 -12.90 23.81 -4.70
C SER A 106 -12.22 24.89 -3.87
N ASP A 107 -11.84 24.54 -2.65
CA ASP A 107 -11.29 25.45 -1.65
C ASP A 107 -9.82 25.10 -1.34
N PRO A 108 -9.04 26.06 -0.82
CA PRO A 108 -7.75 25.76 -0.20
C PRO A 108 -7.91 24.73 0.93
N LEU A 109 -6.91 23.85 1.04
CA LEU A 109 -6.84 22.79 2.04
C LEU A 109 -5.41 22.66 2.59
N TYR A 110 -5.23 21.86 3.65
CA TYR A 110 -3.90 21.46 4.10
C TYR A 110 -3.43 20.23 3.31
N TYR A 111 -2.42 20.37 2.47
CA TYR A 111 -1.86 19.26 1.73
C TYR A 111 -0.40 19.09 2.12
N ARG A 112 -0.06 17.98 2.78
CA ARG A 112 1.32 17.63 3.15
C ARG A 112 1.69 16.29 2.55
N ALA A 113 2.45 16.35 1.47
CA ALA A 113 3.13 15.17 0.94
C ALA A 113 4.64 15.31 1.02
N GLU A 114 5.29 14.23 1.44
CA GLU A 114 6.75 14.16 1.54
C GLU A 114 7.23 12.87 0.87
N PRO A 115 8.34 12.91 0.09
CA PRO A 115 8.84 11.74 -0.62
C PRO A 115 9.65 10.81 0.31
N VAL A 116 8.99 10.32 1.37
CA VAL A 116 9.51 9.36 2.35
C VAL A 116 8.94 7.96 2.11
N GLY A 117 9.42 6.97 2.86
CA GLY A 117 9.03 5.57 2.70
C GLY A 117 7.59 5.29 3.10
N CYS A 118 7.05 6.00 4.09
CA CYS A 118 5.74 5.72 4.69
C CYS A 118 5.04 7.00 5.21
N THR A 119 3.70 7.02 5.20
CA THR A 119 2.87 8.13 5.68
C THR A 119 3.04 8.36 7.20
N THR A 120 3.21 7.31 8.01
CA THR A 120 3.42 7.47 9.46
C THR A 120 4.74 8.17 9.82
N THR A 121 5.74 8.17 8.93
CA THR A 121 6.95 8.99 9.06
C THR A 121 6.62 10.48 9.04
N ILE A 122 5.65 10.89 8.21
CA ILE A 122 5.14 12.27 8.14
C ILE A 122 4.34 12.58 9.41
N LEU A 123 3.50 11.63 9.84
CA LEU A 123 2.72 11.77 11.07
C LEU A 123 3.62 11.92 12.30
N ASN A 124 4.78 11.25 12.37
CA ASN A 124 5.76 11.45 13.45
C ASN A 124 6.13 12.94 13.61
N LYS A 125 6.40 13.60 12.48
CA LYS A 125 6.76 15.02 12.46
C LYS A 125 5.58 15.87 12.95
N LEU A 126 4.38 15.55 12.50
CA LEU A 126 3.16 16.25 12.93
C LEU A 126 2.89 16.11 14.42
N TYR A 127 3.09 14.93 15.01
CA TYR A 127 2.99 14.73 16.47
C TYR A 127 3.97 15.64 17.22
N LYS A 128 5.23 15.68 16.79
CA LYS A 128 6.28 16.53 17.38
C LYS A 128 5.99 18.02 17.23
N GLU A 129 5.55 18.44 16.04
CA GLU A 129 5.19 19.83 15.74
C GLU A 129 4.04 20.34 16.61
N HIS A 130 3.10 19.45 16.98
CA HIS A 130 1.98 19.78 17.88
C HIS A 130 2.27 19.52 19.36
N GLY A 131 3.46 19.00 19.70
CA GLY A 131 3.82 18.66 21.08
C GLY A 131 2.92 17.59 21.70
N VAL A 132 2.39 16.67 20.89
CA VAL A 132 1.51 15.57 21.35
C VAL A 132 2.36 14.32 21.55
N GLU A 133 2.25 13.69 22.71
CA GLU A 133 2.90 12.41 22.98
C GLU A 133 2.26 11.27 22.18
N ILE A 134 3.08 10.33 21.71
CA ILE A 134 2.61 9.14 20.99
C ILE A 134 2.42 8.00 22.00
N PRO A 135 1.18 7.51 22.21
CA PRO A 135 0.96 6.35 23.08
C PRO A 135 1.66 5.10 22.55
N LYS A 136 1.96 4.15 23.45
CA LYS A 136 2.65 2.89 23.15
C LYS A 136 2.03 2.14 21.97
N GLU A 137 0.71 1.98 21.99
CA GLU A 137 -0.04 1.21 21.01
C GLU A 137 -0.04 1.92 19.65
N ILE A 138 -0.14 3.26 19.65
CA ILE A 138 -0.07 4.08 18.43
C ILE A 138 1.34 4.03 17.82
N ALA A 139 2.39 4.12 18.65
CA ALA A 139 3.77 3.95 18.18
C ALA A 139 3.97 2.57 17.55
N GLY A 140 3.39 1.51 18.15
CA GLY A 140 3.40 0.17 17.59
C GLY A 140 2.78 0.10 16.19
N LEU A 141 1.60 0.69 16.02
CA LEU A 141 0.94 0.78 14.70
C LEU A 141 1.74 1.62 13.71
N MET A 142 2.32 2.75 14.14
CA MET A 142 3.13 3.60 13.28
C MET A 142 4.42 2.89 12.82
N LEU A 143 5.04 2.10 13.69
CA LEU A 143 6.14 1.21 13.35
C LEU A 143 5.72 0.15 12.34
N SER A 144 4.55 -0.46 12.54
CA SER A 144 3.98 -1.49 11.67
C SER A 144 3.85 -0.98 10.23
N ALA A 145 3.32 0.23 10.06
CA ALA A 145 3.23 0.91 8.77
C ALA A 145 4.59 1.08 8.11
N ILE A 146 5.60 1.60 8.82
CA ILE A 146 6.95 1.79 8.26
C ILE A 146 7.53 0.44 7.83
N ILE A 147 7.42 -0.60 8.65
CA ILE A 147 7.95 -1.92 8.32
C ILE A 147 7.28 -2.50 7.07
N SER A 148 5.96 -2.37 6.96
CA SER A 148 5.18 -2.82 5.80
C SER A 148 5.67 -2.15 4.52
N ASP A 149 5.59 -0.82 4.47
CA ASP A 149 5.91 -0.03 3.28
C ASP A 149 7.38 -0.08 2.86
N SER A 150 8.26 -0.25 3.85
CA SER A 150 9.69 -0.35 3.63
C SER A 150 10.17 -1.78 3.43
N LEU A 151 9.31 -2.79 3.55
CA LEU A 151 9.69 -4.22 3.59
C LEU A 151 10.87 -4.45 4.53
N LEU A 152 10.70 -4.09 5.81
CA LEU A 152 11.75 -4.16 6.83
C LEU A 152 13.02 -3.38 6.41
N PHE A 153 12.81 -2.13 5.96
CA PHE A 153 13.85 -1.19 5.54
C PHE A 153 14.65 -1.59 4.28
N LYS A 154 14.15 -2.52 3.47
CA LYS A 154 14.82 -3.02 2.26
C LYS A 154 14.31 -2.39 0.96
N SER A 155 13.09 -1.88 0.97
CA SER A 155 12.49 -1.20 -0.17
C SER A 155 13.29 0.06 -0.52
N PRO A 156 13.48 0.38 -1.82
CA PRO A 156 14.11 1.62 -2.26
C PRO A 156 13.25 2.86 -1.95
N THR A 157 12.03 2.71 -1.44
CA THR A 157 11.21 3.82 -0.91
C THR A 157 11.73 4.30 0.44
N CYS A 158 12.34 3.41 1.23
CA CYS A 158 12.82 3.69 2.57
C CYS A 158 13.91 4.77 2.57
N THR A 159 13.79 5.74 3.48
CA THR A 159 14.74 6.82 3.70
C THR A 159 15.30 6.77 5.12
N GLU A 160 16.38 7.50 5.37
CA GLU A 160 16.93 7.67 6.73
C GLU A 160 15.92 8.23 7.73
N GLN A 161 14.92 8.99 7.26
CA GLN A 161 13.86 9.51 8.11
C GLN A 161 12.91 8.41 8.57
N ASP A 162 12.62 7.44 7.72
CA ASP A 162 11.81 6.27 8.07
C ASP A 162 12.55 5.39 9.08
N ILE A 163 13.84 5.16 8.87
CA ILE A 163 14.69 4.40 9.81
C ILE A 163 14.74 5.09 11.18
N ALA A 164 14.90 6.42 11.21
CA ALA A 164 14.92 7.18 12.45
C ALA A 164 13.58 7.11 13.18
N ALA A 165 12.46 7.29 12.47
CA ALA A 165 11.12 7.19 13.03
C ALA A 165 10.81 5.78 13.54
N ALA A 166 11.17 4.73 12.80
CA ALA A 166 10.98 3.35 13.23
C ALA A 166 11.76 3.01 14.51
N ARG A 167 12.98 3.51 14.68
CA ARG A 167 13.75 3.33 15.92
C ARG A 167 13.06 3.96 17.12
N GLU A 168 12.57 5.18 16.97
CA GLU A 168 11.82 5.88 18.01
C GLU A 168 10.52 5.13 18.35
N PHE A 169 9.77 4.68 17.35
CA PHE A 169 8.54 3.94 17.58
C PHE A 169 8.78 2.58 18.21
N ALA A 170 9.84 1.86 17.84
CA ALA A 170 10.21 0.59 18.45
C ALA A 170 10.56 0.75 19.93
N GLU A 171 11.26 1.84 20.28
CA GLU A 171 11.56 2.18 21.68
C GLU A 171 10.28 2.47 22.47
N ILE A 172 9.39 3.33 21.94
CA ILE A 172 8.12 3.68 22.60
C ILE A 172 7.19 2.45 22.73
N ALA A 173 7.09 1.65 21.67
CA ALA A 173 6.27 0.43 21.64
C ALA A 173 6.86 -0.71 22.49
N GLY A 174 8.15 -0.65 22.81
CA GLY A 174 8.87 -1.66 23.58
C GLY A 174 9.03 -2.99 22.82
N VAL A 175 9.34 -2.92 21.52
CA VAL A 175 9.49 -4.10 20.65
C VAL A 175 10.84 -4.09 19.93
N ASP A 176 11.34 -5.28 19.60
CA ASP A 176 12.45 -5.43 18.65
C ASP A 176 11.90 -5.33 17.23
N ALA A 177 12.25 -4.28 16.51
CA ALA A 177 11.67 -3.98 15.19
C ALA A 177 11.94 -5.07 14.15
N ASP A 178 13.13 -5.69 14.17
CA ASP A 178 13.49 -6.74 13.21
C ASP A 178 12.68 -8.01 13.46
N LYS A 179 12.61 -8.46 14.73
CA LYS A 179 11.85 -9.64 15.11
C LYS A 179 10.35 -9.44 14.93
N TYR A 180 9.82 -8.34 15.43
CA TYR A 180 8.41 -8.00 15.28
C TYR A 180 8.03 -7.89 13.80
N GLY A 181 8.83 -7.13 13.04
CA GLY A 181 8.57 -6.86 11.64
C GLY A 181 8.61 -8.10 10.76
N LEU A 182 9.57 -8.99 10.99
CA LEU A 182 9.62 -10.26 10.26
C LEU A 182 8.37 -11.12 10.49
N GLU A 183 7.89 -11.21 11.72
CA GLU A 183 6.68 -11.99 12.03
C GLU A 183 5.42 -11.32 11.46
N MET A 184 5.35 -9.99 11.47
CA MET A 184 4.27 -9.23 10.84
C MET A 184 4.23 -9.44 9.32
N LEU A 185 5.37 -9.31 8.63
CA LEU A 185 5.46 -9.51 7.19
C LEU A 185 5.12 -10.96 6.81
N LYS A 186 5.55 -11.96 7.60
CA LYS A 186 5.15 -13.36 7.41
C LYS A 186 3.65 -13.57 7.52
N ALA A 187 2.98 -12.91 8.47
CA ALA A 187 1.52 -12.97 8.59
C ALA A 187 0.81 -12.37 7.37
N GLY A 188 1.41 -11.37 6.72
CA GLY A 188 0.94 -10.82 5.43
C GLY A 188 1.20 -11.73 4.24
N ALA A 189 2.28 -12.51 4.30
CA ALA A 189 2.72 -13.43 3.26
C ALA A 189 2.07 -14.82 3.35
N ASP A 190 1.14 -15.05 4.29
CA ASP A 190 0.36 -16.27 4.32
C ASP A 190 -0.74 -16.23 3.23
N LEU A 191 -0.44 -16.96 2.15
CA LEU A 191 -1.26 -17.04 0.95
C LEU A 191 -2.01 -18.38 0.85
N SER A 192 -1.91 -19.24 1.86
CA SER A 192 -2.41 -20.63 1.83
C SER A 192 -3.93 -20.71 1.65
N ASP A 193 -4.69 -19.84 2.31
CA ASP A 193 -6.15 -19.79 2.24
C ASP A 193 -6.71 -18.93 1.09
N LYS A 194 -5.84 -18.34 0.25
CA LYS A 194 -6.28 -17.45 -0.84
C LYS A 194 -6.60 -18.25 -2.11
N THR A 195 -7.75 -17.96 -2.71
CA THR A 195 -8.08 -18.40 -4.08
C THR A 195 -7.16 -17.72 -5.10
N VAL A 196 -7.01 -18.30 -6.29
CA VAL A 196 -6.18 -17.69 -7.34
C VAL A 196 -6.71 -16.31 -7.73
N GLU A 197 -8.03 -16.17 -7.81
CA GLU A 197 -8.71 -14.90 -8.09
C GLU A 197 -8.37 -13.84 -7.05
N GLN A 198 -8.29 -14.23 -5.77
CA GLN A 198 -7.84 -13.33 -4.71
C GLN A 198 -6.36 -12.99 -4.86
N LEU A 199 -5.48 -13.96 -5.15
CA LEU A 199 -4.04 -13.71 -5.31
C LEU A 199 -3.75 -12.66 -6.40
N ILE A 200 -4.38 -12.80 -7.56
CA ILE A 200 -4.12 -11.90 -8.69
C ILE A 200 -4.82 -10.54 -8.56
N SER A 201 -5.68 -10.35 -7.56
CA SER A 201 -6.42 -9.09 -7.33
C SER A 201 -6.01 -8.35 -6.06
N LEU A 202 -5.35 -9.02 -5.10
CA LEU A 202 -5.07 -8.51 -3.76
C LEU A 202 -4.34 -7.15 -3.76
N ASP A 203 -3.29 -7.01 -4.58
CA ASP A 203 -2.65 -5.71 -4.87
C ASP A 203 -2.50 -5.51 -6.39
N ALA A 204 -3.61 -5.65 -7.11
CA ALA A 204 -3.67 -5.35 -8.55
C ALA A 204 -3.95 -3.86 -8.80
N LYS A 205 -3.11 -3.22 -9.62
CA LYS A 205 -3.37 -1.87 -10.13
C LYS A 205 -3.31 -1.86 -11.66
N GLY A 206 -4.32 -1.22 -12.26
CA GLY A 206 -4.38 -0.94 -13.69
C GLY A 206 -3.64 0.35 -14.04
N PHE A 207 -2.99 0.37 -15.20
CA PHE A 207 -2.21 1.50 -15.70
C PHE A 207 -2.42 1.65 -17.22
N ASP A 208 -2.62 2.88 -17.65
CA ASP A 208 -2.48 3.25 -19.07
C ASP A 208 -1.03 3.66 -19.32
N MET A 209 -0.28 2.83 -20.04
CA MET A 209 1.14 3.05 -20.34
C MET A 209 1.31 3.33 -21.83
N GLY A 210 1.13 4.60 -22.22
CA GLY A 210 1.07 4.98 -23.64
C GLY A 210 -0.26 4.56 -24.26
N ASN A 211 -0.23 3.76 -25.31
CA ASN A 211 -1.44 3.20 -25.95
C ASN A 211 -1.84 1.84 -25.38
N TYR A 212 -1.13 1.35 -24.36
CA TYR A 212 -1.28 -0.01 -23.85
C TYR A 212 -1.95 -0.03 -22.47
N LYS A 213 -2.90 -0.95 -22.30
CA LYS A 213 -3.56 -1.21 -21.02
C LYS A 213 -2.81 -2.30 -20.26
N VAL A 214 -2.26 -1.95 -19.11
CA VAL A 214 -1.41 -2.85 -18.32
C VAL A 214 -2.03 -3.06 -16.94
N MET A 215 -2.01 -4.30 -16.46
CA MET A 215 -2.26 -4.60 -15.05
C MET A 215 -1.00 -5.13 -14.40
N VAL A 216 -0.65 -4.58 -13.23
CA VAL A 216 0.43 -5.10 -12.39
C VAL A 216 -0.17 -5.49 -11.05
N ALA A 217 -0.09 -6.78 -10.73
CA ALA A 217 -0.47 -7.30 -9.43
C ALA A 217 0.76 -7.83 -8.70
N GLN A 218 0.83 -7.58 -7.39
CA GLN A 218 1.95 -7.98 -6.56
C GLN A 218 1.46 -8.76 -5.34
N VAL A 219 2.18 -9.80 -4.92
CA VAL A 219 1.95 -10.49 -3.65
C VAL A 219 3.27 -10.71 -2.92
N ASN A 220 3.24 -10.60 -1.60
CA ASN A 220 4.37 -10.93 -0.75
C ASN A 220 4.31 -12.41 -0.38
N ALA A 221 5.45 -13.10 -0.47
CA ALA A 221 5.60 -14.50 -0.11
C ALA A 221 6.88 -14.71 0.69
N VAL A 222 6.90 -15.72 1.55
CA VAL A 222 8.12 -16.17 2.25
C VAL A 222 8.98 -17.04 1.31
N ASP A 223 8.33 -17.88 0.51
CA ASP A 223 8.95 -18.58 -0.62
C ASP A 223 8.08 -18.36 -1.86
N THR A 224 8.68 -17.80 -2.92
CA THR A 224 8.00 -17.59 -4.19
C THR A 224 7.51 -18.89 -4.82
N LYS A 225 8.14 -20.02 -4.51
CA LYS A 225 7.77 -21.34 -5.05
C LYS A 225 6.39 -21.76 -4.59
N ASP A 226 6.03 -21.52 -3.32
CA ASP A 226 4.72 -21.92 -2.77
C ASP A 226 3.56 -21.30 -3.57
N VAL A 227 3.74 -20.07 -4.06
CA VAL A 227 2.77 -19.41 -4.94
C VAL A 227 2.81 -19.98 -6.35
N LEU A 228 4.02 -20.18 -6.88
CA LEU A 228 4.25 -20.62 -8.26
C LEU A 228 3.96 -22.12 -8.48
N GLU A 229 3.77 -22.92 -7.44
CA GLU A 229 3.22 -24.28 -7.57
C GLU A 229 1.83 -24.26 -8.23
N ARG A 230 1.07 -23.18 -8.04
CA ARG A 230 -0.26 -22.95 -8.63
C ARG A 230 -0.20 -22.21 -9.97
N LYS A 231 0.98 -22.12 -10.59
CA LYS A 231 1.20 -21.32 -11.81
C LYS A 231 0.18 -21.56 -12.92
N ASN A 232 -0.19 -22.81 -13.20
CA ASN A 232 -1.15 -23.11 -14.27
C ASN A 232 -2.54 -22.51 -14.00
N GLU A 233 -2.99 -22.55 -12.74
CA GLU A 233 -4.25 -21.92 -12.32
C GLU A 233 -4.15 -20.39 -12.41
N ILE A 234 -3.01 -19.83 -11.98
CA ILE A 234 -2.72 -18.40 -12.08
C ILE A 234 -2.75 -17.95 -13.54
N GLU A 235 -2.04 -18.63 -14.45
CA GLU A 235 -2.03 -18.31 -15.88
C GLU A 235 -3.43 -18.34 -16.50
N ALA A 236 -4.28 -19.28 -16.10
CA ALA A 236 -5.67 -19.34 -16.54
C ALA A 236 -6.47 -18.12 -16.06
N ALA A 237 -6.34 -17.73 -14.79
CA ALA A 237 -7.02 -16.56 -14.23
C ALA A 237 -6.52 -15.23 -14.83
N LEU A 238 -5.21 -15.11 -15.06
CA LEU A 238 -4.61 -13.97 -15.75
C LEU A 238 -5.12 -13.87 -17.18
N THR A 239 -5.13 -14.97 -17.93
CA THR A 239 -5.64 -15.01 -19.32
C THR A 239 -7.10 -14.56 -19.40
N LYS A 240 -7.93 -15.04 -18.47
CA LYS A 240 -9.33 -14.60 -18.36
C LYS A 240 -9.42 -13.11 -18.10
N THR A 241 -8.66 -12.59 -17.14
CA THR A 241 -8.67 -11.15 -16.78
C THR A 241 -8.20 -10.28 -17.94
N ILE A 242 -7.18 -10.71 -18.68
CA ILE A 242 -6.69 -10.04 -19.89
C ILE A 242 -7.81 -9.93 -20.93
N ALA A 243 -8.56 -11.01 -21.16
CA ALA A 243 -9.67 -11.02 -22.12
C ALA A 243 -10.84 -10.13 -21.65
N ASP A 244 -11.26 -10.28 -20.39
CA ASP A 244 -12.41 -9.57 -19.83
C ASP A 244 -12.19 -8.04 -19.79
N GLN A 245 -10.96 -7.60 -19.53
CA GLN A 245 -10.62 -6.17 -19.40
C GLN A 245 -9.93 -5.59 -20.64
N ASN A 246 -9.72 -6.39 -21.69
CA ASN A 246 -8.96 -6.01 -22.90
C ASN A 246 -7.57 -5.42 -22.56
N LEU A 247 -6.80 -6.15 -21.74
CA LEU A 247 -5.44 -5.76 -21.37
C LEU A 247 -4.44 -6.16 -22.46
N ASP A 248 -3.40 -5.36 -22.64
CA ASP A 248 -2.26 -5.67 -23.50
C ASP A 248 -1.16 -6.45 -22.75
N LEU A 249 -1.09 -6.28 -21.44
CA LEU A 249 -0.14 -6.96 -20.54
C LEU A 249 -0.74 -7.13 -19.14
N PHE A 250 -0.57 -8.32 -18.58
CA PHE A 250 -0.69 -8.57 -17.14
C PHE A 250 0.66 -9.05 -16.62
N LEU A 251 1.23 -8.32 -15.65
CA LEU A 251 2.43 -8.71 -14.92
C LEU A 251 2.07 -9.03 -13.47
N PHE A 252 2.13 -10.32 -13.11
CA PHE A 252 1.99 -10.79 -11.73
C PHE A 252 3.36 -10.95 -11.09
N VAL A 253 3.59 -10.31 -9.95
CA VAL A 253 4.90 -10.23 -9.29
C VAL A 253 4.81 -10.89 -7.92
N VAL A 254 5.51 -12.00 -7.73
CA VAL A 254 5.64 -12.66 -6.43
C VAL A 254 6.94 -12.21 -5.80
N THR A 255 6.87 -11.45 -4.71
CA THR A 255 8.03 -10.86 -4.04
C THR A 255 8.40 -11.67 -2.81
N ASP A 256 9.65 -12.14 -2.76
CA ASP A 256 10.23 -12.79 -1.60
C ASP A 256 10.69 -11.73 -0.60
N ILE A 257 9.99 -11.66 0.53
CA ILE A 257 10.25 -10.67 1.58
C ILE A 257 11.56 -10.91 2.35
N LEU A 258 12.16 -12.10 2.24
CA LEU A 258 13.41 -12.45 2.90
C LEU A 258 14.61 -12.11 2.02
N THR A 259 14.52 -12.40 0.73
CA THR A 259 15.63 -12.20 -0.22
C THR A 259 15.60 -10.86 -0.92
N ASN A 260 14.44 -10.18 -0.96
CA ASN A 260 14.21 -8.94 -1.73
C ASN A 260 14.37 -9.12 -3.25
N ASP A 261 14.10 -10.32 -3.73
CA ASP A 261 13.95 -10.62 -5.14
C ASP A 261 12.47 -10.87 -5.46
N SER A 262 12.09 -10.70 -6.72
CA SER A 262 10.77 -11.11 -7.19
C SER A 262 10.85 -12.12 -8.32
N VAL A 263 9.78 -12.89 -8.51
CA VAL A 263 9.52 -13.62 -9.74
C VAL A 263 8.36 -12.96 -10.46
N GLY A 264 8.60 -12.47 -11.68
CA GLY A 264 7.56 -11.95 -12.54
C GLY A 264 6.97 -13.06 -13.43
N LEU A 265 5.65 -13.18 -13.45
CA LEU A 265 4.86 -13.98 -14.39
C LEU A 265 4.12 -13.01 -15.32
N ALA A 266 4.46 -13.02 -16.61
CA ALA A 266 3.94 -12.07 -17.58
C ALA A 266 3.13 -12.77 -18.67
N LEU A 267 1.89 -12.32 -18.89
CA LEU A 267 1.01 -12.77 -19.97
C LEU A 267 0.41 -11.58 -20.72
N GLY A 268 0.07 -11.78 -21.99
CA GLY A 268 -0.49 -10.75 -22.87
C GLY A 268 0.29 -10.59 -24.17
N LYS A 269 -0.05 -9.56 -24.94
CA LYS A 269 0.58 -9.28 -26.24
C LYS A 269 1.93 -8.59 -26.10
N MET A 270 2.15 -7.87 -24.98
CA MET A 270 3.32 -7.02 -24.76
C MET A 270 4.30 -7.60 -23.73
N THR A 271 4.44 -8.92 -23.63
CA THR A 271 5.38 -9.58 -22.67
C THR A 271 6.85 -9.27 -22.96
N ASN A 272 7.20 -8.99 -24.22
CA ASN A 272 8.53 -8.53 -24.63
C ASN A 272 8.96 -7.21 -23.97
N ALA A 273 7.99 -6.37 -23.56
CA ALA A 273 8.28 -5.16 -22.80
C ALA A 273 8.84 -5.49 -21.41
N VAL A 274 8.42 -6.60 -20.78
CA VAL A 274 8.96 -7.05 -19.49
C VAL A 274 10.41 -7.52 -19.65
N GLU A 275 10.69 -8.33 -20.68
CA GLU A 275 12.07 -8.77 -20.99
C GLU A 275 13.01 -7.58 -21.19
N THR A 276 12.56 -6.58 -21.93
CA THR A 276 13.34 -5.36 -22.22
C THR A 276 13.51 -4.49 -20.96
N ALA A 277 12.42 -4.23 -20.23
CA ALA A 277 12.42 -3.34 -19.06
C ALA A 277 13.34 -3.84 -17.94
N PHE A 278 13.43 -5.15 -17.76
CA PHE A 278 14.23 -5.76 -16.69
C PHE A 278 15.53 -6.43 -17.18
N ASN A 279 15.79 -6.40 -18.50
CA ASN A 279 16.92 -7.09 -19.13
C ASN A 279 16.98 -8.57 -18.72
N VAL A 280 15.84 -9.25 -18.86
CA VAL A 280 15.66 -10.68 -18.53
C VAL A 280 15.08 -11.42 -19.73
N LYS A 281 15.11 -12.75 -19.68
CA LYS A 281 14.39 -13.61 -20.62
C LYS A 281 13.29 -14.35 -19.87
N LEU A 282 12.07 -14.32 -20.39
CA LEU A 282 10.98 -15.12 -19.85
C LEU A 282 11.21 -16.58 -20.24
N ASP A 283 11.35 -17.44 -19.25
CA ASP A 283 11.30 -18.89 -19.40
C ASP A 283 9.94 -19.38 -18.89
N ASN A 284 9.17 -20.00 -19.79
CA ASN A 284 7.80 -20.42 -19.51
C ASN A 284 6.98 -19.26 -18.88
N ASN A 285 6.93 -18.09 -19.52
CA ASN A 285 6.23 -16.88 -19.02
C ASN A 285 6.80 -16.26 -17.72
N THR A 286 7.86 -16.81 -17.14
CA THR A 286 8.42 -16.36 -15.84
C THR A 286 9.86 -15.88 -15.93
N ALA A 287 10.24 -14.91 -15.11
CA ALA A 287 11.64 -14.50 -14.92
C ALA A 287 11.91 -14.00 -13.49
N VAL A 288 13.14 -14.23 -13.02
CA VAL A 288 13.62 -13.64 -11.75
C VAL A 288 13.98 -12.18 -11.97
N LEU A 289 13.38 -11.30 -11.16
CA LEU A 289 13.59 -9.86 -11.15
C LEU A 289 14.42 -9.51 -9.89
N LYS A 290 15.74 -9.59 -10.03
CA LYS A 290 16.66 -9.40 -8.89
C LYS A 290 16.58 -8.00 -8.31
N GLY A 291 16.43 -7.89 -7.00
CA GLY A 291 16.33 -6.63 -6.26
C GLY A 291 15.04 -5.85 -6.53
N VAL A 292 14.10 -6.38 -7.30
CA VAL A 292 12.84 -5.70 -7.64
C VAL A 292 11.80 -6.06 -6.59
N VAL A 293 11.39 -5.07 -5.79
CA VAL A 293 10.37 -5.24 -4.73
C VAL A 293 9.32 -4.14 -4.75
N SER A 294 9.61 -2.99 -5.37
CA SER A 294 8.68 -1.85 -5.40
C SER A 294 8.02 -1.69 -6.76
N ARG A 295 6.70 -1.95 -6.83
CA ARG A 295 5.91 -1.62 -8.02
C ARG A 295 6.05 -0.16 -8.44
N LYS A 296 5.96 0.77 -7.48
CA LYS A 296 5.95 2.23 -7.73
C LYS A 296 7.30 2.73 -8.26
N LYS A 297 8.43 2.28 -7.70
CA LYS A 297 9.77 2.78 -8.05
C LYS A 297 10.48 1.94 -9.13
N GLN A 298 10.27 0.64 -9.15
CA GLN A 298 11.12 -0.29 -9.92
C GLN A 298 10.38 -1.00 -11.06
N ILE A 299 9.05 -1.04 -11.05
CA ILE A 299 8.27 -1.72 -12.10
C ILE A 299 7.57 -0.72 -13.02
N VAL A 300 6.71 0.12 -12.45
CA VAL A 300 5.87 1.04 -13.23
C VAL A 300 6.68 2.00 -14.10
N PRO A 301 7.73 2.70 -13.59
CA PRO A 301 8.46 3.66 -14.41
C PRO A 301 9.18 3.01 -15.61
N VAL A 302 9.96 1.96 -15.37
CA VAL A 302 10.74 1.27 -16.42
C VAL A 302 9.83 0.61 -17.46
N LEU A 303 8.71 0.03 -17.03
CA LEU A 303 7.75 -0.59 -17.94
C LEU A 303 7.00 0.47 -18.76
N THR A 304 6.66 1.61 -18.15
CA THR A 304 6.05 2.76 -18.85
C THR A 304 6.97 3.32 -19.93
N ASP A 305 8.25 3.54 -19.59
CA ASP A 305 9.22 4.08 -20.53
C ASP A 305 9.49 3.11 -21.68
N THR A 306 9.58 1.81 -21.38
CA THR A 306 9.73 0.76 -22.40
C THR A 306 8.54 0.71 -23.33
N LEU A 307 7.30 0.68 -22.81
CA LEU A 307 6.09 0.62 -23.62
C LEU A 307 5.87 1.89 -24.45
N LYS A 308 6.24 3.07 -23.95
CA LYS A 308 6.17 4.31 -24.74
C LYS A 308 7.17 4.36 -25.88
N ALA A 309 8.25 3.59 -25.80
CA ALA A 309 9.28 3.52 -26.83
C ALA A 309 8.97 2.49 -27.94
N LEU A 310 7.93 1.67 -27.77
CA LEU A 310 7.45 0.66 -28.73
C LEU A 310 6.33 1.21 -29.63
#